data_AF-A0A2T2TCX9-F1
#
_entry.id   AF-A0A2T2TCX9-F1
#
_cell.length_a   1.000
_cell.length_b   1.000
_cell.length_c   1.000
_cell.angle_alpha   90.00
_cell.angle_beta   90.00
_cell.angle_gamma   90.00
#
_symmetry.space_group_name_H-M   'P 1'
#
loop_
_entity.id
_entity.type
_entity.pdbx_description
1 polymer ?
#
loop_
_entity_poly.entity_id
_entity_poly.type
_entity_poly.pdbx_seq_one_letter_code
_entity_poly.pdbx_strand_id
1 'polypeptide(L)'
;MGADLLAPLMFAGALLLIFSGYPVAFALGGTALVFAAIGEQAGVLSWGLLQALPSRIFGVMSNFILLAVPFFIFMGTMLEKSRLAEDLLTTIGQLFGAMRGGLAVAVVFVGALLAAATGVVGAS
;
A
#
# COMPACT_ATOMS: atom_id res chain seq x y z
N MET A 1 33.93 -4.97 -4.53
CA MET A 1 33.07 -3.79 -4.74
C MET A 1 33.06 -3.00 -3.44
N GLY A 2 33.32 -1.69 -3.48
CA GLY A 2 33.20 -0.86 -2.27
C GLY A 2 31.77 -0.92 -1.74
N ALA A 3 31.61 -0.96 -0.41
CA ALA A 3 30.31 -1.03 0.24
C ALA A 3 29.37 0.11 -0.22
N ASP A 4 29.93 1.22 -0.70
CA ASP A 4 29.21 2.41 -1.17
C ASP A 4 28.33 2.16 -2.40
N LEU A 5 28.66 1.16 -3.24
CA LEU A 5 27.89 0.82 -4.45
C LEU A 5 26.77 -0.19 -4.20
N LEU A 6 26.81 -0.93 -3.11
CA LEU A 6 25.82 -1.98 -2.81
C LEU A 6 24.42 -1.40 -2.60
N ALA A 7 24.30 -0.32 -1.83
CA ALA A 7 23.00 0.29 -1.54
C ALA A 7 22.33 0.93 -2.78
N PRO A 8 23.02 1.73 -3.61
CA PRO A 8 22.46 2.23 -4.86
C PRO A 8 22.07 1.12 -5.83
N LEU A 9 22.87 0.05 -5.93
CA LEU A 9 22.55 -1.11 -6.78
C LEU A 9 21.33 -1.88 -6.27
N MET A 10 21.19 -2.04 -4.94
CA MET A 10 20.02 -2.68 -4.33
C MET A 10 18.75 -1.89 -4.64
N PHE A 11 18.82 -0.57 -4.49
CA PHE A 11 17.70 0.32 -4.78
C PHE A 11 17.32 0.25 -6.27
N ALA A 12 18.28 0.38 -7.18
CA ALA A 12 18.03 0.28 -8.62
C ALA A 12 17.45 -1.08 -9.00
N GLY A 13 17.98 -2.18 -8.43
CA GLY A 13 17.49 -3.53 -8.66
C GLY A 13 16.04 -3.73 -8.20
N ALA A 14 15.70 -3.24 -7.00
CA ALA A 14 14.33 -3.28 -6.49
C ALA A 14 13.36 -2.51 -7.41
N LEU A 15 13.78 -1.34 -7.87
CA LEU A 15 12.98 -0.46 -8.71
C LEU A 15 12.71 -1.07 -10.10
N LEU A 16 13.72 -1.71 -10.71
CA LEU A 16 13.57 -2.45 -11.95
C LEU A 16 12.62 -3.64 -11.81
N LEU A 17 12.72 -4.40 -10.71
CA LEU A 17 11.82 -5.53 -10.46
C LEU A 17 10.38 -5.08 -10.20
N ILE A 18 10.17 -3.96 -9.50
CA ILE A 18 8.83 -3.38 -9.34
C ILE A 18 8.26 -2.98 -10.71
N PHE A 19 9.05 -2.33 -11.57
CA PHE A 19 8.59 -1.93 -12.91
C PHE A 19 8.38 -3.09 -13.89
N SER A 20 8.94 -4.28 -13.61
CA SER A 20 8.66 -5.49 -14.40
C SER A 20 7.20 -5.97 -14.27
N GLY A 21 6.42 -5.43 -13.33
CA GLY A 21 5.05 -5.85 -13.05
C GLY A 21 4.96 -7.11 -12.16
N TYR A 22 6.09 -7.63 -11.67
CA TYR A 22 6.12 -8.71 -10.70
C TYR A 22 5.54 -8.26 -9.34
N PRO A 23 4.86 -9.13 -8.57
CA PRO A 23 4.25 -8.70 -7.32
C PRO A 23 5.28 -8.11 -6.34
N VAL A 24 4.98 -6.91 -5.82
CA VAL A 24 5.90 -6.07 -5.06
C VAL A 24 6.51 -6.79 -3.86
N ALA A 25 5.73 -7.62 -3.16
CA ALA A 25 6.21 -8.38 -2.01
C ALA A 25 7.40 -9.28 -2.35
N PHE A 26 7.36 -9.97 -3.49
CA PHE A 26 8.44 -10.83 -3.95
C PHE A 26 9.59 -10.02 -4.56
N ALA A 27 9.29 -8.90 -5.23
CA ALA A 27 10.33 -8.01 -5.75
C ALA A 27 11.21 -7.45 -4.62
N LEU A 28 10.60 -6.93 -3.54
CA LEU A 28 11.32 -6.40 -2.39
C LEU A 28 12.00 -7.49 -1.55
N GLY A 29 11.29 -8.58 -1.27
CA GLY A 29 11.86 -9.70 -0.49
C GLY A 29 13.01 -10.39 -1.23
N GLY A 30 12.84 -10.66 -2.52
CA GLY A 30 13.86 -11.30 -3.35
C GLY A 30 15.11 -10.44 -3.52
N THR A 31 14.95 -9.13 -3.79
CA THR A 31 16.09 -8.22 -3.86
C THR A 31 16.83 -8.11 -2.54
N ALA A 32 16.11 -8.02 -1.42
CA ALA A 32 16.73 -8.01 -0.09
C ALA A 32 17.54 -9.28 0.18
N LEU A 33 17.04 -10.47 -0.17
CA LEU A 33 17.76 -11.74 0.01
C LEU A 33 18.99 -11.88 -0.90
N VAL A 34 18.86 -11.48 -2.18
CA VAL A 34 19.99 -11.50 -3.13
C VAL A 34 21.11 -10.57 -2.66
N PHE A 35 20.76 -9.34 -2.26
CA PHE A 35 21.74 -8.39 -1.75
C PHE A 35 22.27 -8.74 -0.36
N ALA A 36 21.53 -9.47 0.47
CA ALA A 36 22.06 -10.05 1.71
C ALA A 36 23.16 -11.08 1.43
N ALA A 37 22.95 -11.97 0.46
CA ALA A 37 23.95 -12.97 0.05
C ALA A 37 25.21 -12.33 -0.56
N ILE A 38 25.04 -11.28 -1.37
CA ILE A 38 26.17 -10.51 -1.94
C ILE A 38 26.89 -9.72 -0.84
N GLY A 39 26.14 -9.10 0.08
CA GLY A 39 26.67 -8.33 1.21
C GLY A 39 27.48 -9.18 2.18
N GLU A 40 27.13 -10.46 2.34
CA GLU A 40 27.90 -11.40 3.15
C GLU A 40 29.22 -11.79 2.49
N GLN A 41 29.21 -12.11 1.19
CA GLN A 41 30.44 -12.36 0.43
C GLN A 41 31.37 -11.14 0.38
N ALA A 42 30.80 -9.94 0.42
CA ALA A 42 31.55 -8.69 0.49
C ALA A 42 32.06 -8.35 1.91
N GLY A 43 31.72 -9.15 2.93
CA GLY A 43 32.11 -8.92 4.33
C GLY A 43 31.39 -7.74 5.01
N VAL A 44 30.34 -7.20 4.39
CA VAL A 44 29.56 -6.05 4.88
C VAL A 44 28.43 -6.50 5.80
N LEU A 45 27.94 -7.73 5.62
CA LEU A 45 26.83 -8.33 6.35
C LEU A 45 27.22 -9.70 6.90
N SER A 46 26.59 -10.13 8.00
CA SER A 46 26.70 -11.51 8.50
C SER A 46 25.37 -12.24 8.33
N TRP A 47 25.42 -13.54 8.01
CA TRP A 47 24.24 -14.43 8.02
C TRP A 47 23.49 -14.42 9.35
N GLY A 48 24.16 -14.09 10.47
CA GLY A 48 23.52 -13.93 11.77
C GLY A 48 22.43 -12.86 11.80
N LEU A 49 22.52 -11.82 10.96
CA LEU A 49 21.49 -10.78 10.89
C LEU A 49 20.14 -11.33 10.41
N LEU A 50 20.14 -12.37 9.58
CA LEU A 50 18.89 -12.96 9.10
C LEU A 50 18.11 -13.67 10.21
N GLN A 51 18.76 -14.05 11.30
CA GLN A 51 18.08 -14.59 12.48
C GLN A 51 17.19 -13.55 13.19
N ALA A 52 17.38 -12.25 12.90
CA ALA A 52 16.49 -11.18 13.36
C ALA A 52 15.24 -11.01 12.48
N LEU A 53 15.15 -11.67 11.31
CA LEU A 53 13.97 -11.56 10.44
C LEU A 53 12.69 -12.08 11.10
N PRO A 54 12.66 -13.25 11.77
CA PRO A 54 11.44 -13.72 12.43
C PRO A 54 10.92 -12.72 13.47
N SER A 55 11.78 -12.19 14.34
CA SER A 55 11.37 -11.21 15.36
C SER A 55 10.87 -9.90 14.74
N ARG A 56 11.48 -9.45 13.63
CA ARG A 56 11.00 -8.31 12.84
C ARG A 56 9.62 -8.58 12.24
N ILE A 57 9.41 -9.74 11.63
CA ILE A 57 8.12 -10.12 11.02
C ILE A 57 7.03 -10.19 12.08
N PHE A 58 7.28 -10.87 13.21
CA PHE A 58 6.34 -10.92 14.33
C PHE A 58 6.04 -9.52 14.90
N GLY A 59 7.05 -8.65 14.98
CA GLY A 59 6.85 -7.25 15.38
C GLY A 59 6.00 -6.43 14.41
N VAL A 60 6.07 -6.70 13.11
CA VAL A 60 5.18 -6.08 12.12
C VAL A 60 3.77 -6.66 12.23
N MET A 61 3.63 -7.98 12.36
CA MET A 61 2.32 -8.64 12.48
C MET A 61 1.55 -8.23 13.75
N SER A 62 2.24 -7.89 14.83
CA SER A 62 1.62 -7.40 16.07
C SER A 62 1.17 -5.93 15.99
N ASN A 63 1.42 -5.24 14.87
CA ASN A 63 1.04 -3.85 14.70
C ASN A 63 -0.49 -3.73 14.55
N PHE A 64 -1.11 -2.99 15.48
CA PHE A 64 -2.55 -2.73 15.50
C PHE A 64 -3.05 -2.00 14.24
N ILE A 65 -2.19 -1.26 13.53
CA ILE A 65 -2.52 -0.61 12.26
C ILE A 65 -2.92 -1.64 11.20
N LEU A 66 -2.36 -2.86 11.25
CA LEU A 66 -2.76 -3.93 10.33
C LEU A 66 -4.21 -4.40 10.53
N LEU A 67 -4.79 -4.18 11.72
CA LEU A 67 -6.23 -4.40 11.95
C LEU A 67 -7.09 -3.44 11.13
N ALA A 68 -6.55 -2.30 10.70
CA ALA A 68 -7.29 -1.36 9.89
C ALA A 68 -7.68 -1.99 8.54
N VAL A 69 -6.84 -2.84 7.93
CA VAL A 69 -7.13 -3.52 6.64
C VAL A 69 -8.47 -4.28 6.66
N PRO A 70 -8.72 -5.25 7.56
CA PRO A 70 -10.00 -5.94 7.61
C PRO A 70 -11.17 -5.02 8.00
N PHE A 71 -10.95 -4.02 8.87
CA PHE A 71 -12.00 -3.05 9.21
C PHE A 71 -12.37 -2.15 8.03
N PHE A 72 -11.41 -1.79 7.16
CA PHE A 72 -11.69 -1.06 5.92
C PHE A 72 -12.49 -1.90 4.94
N ILE A 73 -12.10 -3.18 4.76
CA ILE A 73 -12.88 -4.11 3.93
C ILE A 73 -14.31 -4.25 4.48
N PHE A 74 -14.46 -4.38 5.80
CA PHE A 74 -15.75 -4.48 6.46
C PHE A 74 -16.62 -3.23 6.23
N MET A 75 -16.07 -2.03 6.48
CA MET A 75 -16.78 -0.78 6.26
C MET A 75 -17.15 -0.57 4.80
N GLY A 76 -16.24 -0.85 3.85
CA GLY A 76 -16.53 -0.78 2.42
C GLY A 76 -17.70 -1.70 2.03
N THR A 77 -17.68 -2.94 2.55
CA THR A 77 -18.75 -3.91 2.33
C THR A 77 -20.08 -3.47 2.97
N MET A 78 -20.03 -2.85 4.16
CA MET A 78 -21.22 -2.32 4.83
C MET A 78 -21.83 -1.12 4.09
N LEU A 79 -21.00 -0.20 3.60
CA LEU A 79 -21.45 0.95 2.78
C LEU A 79 -22.08 0.50 1.47
N GLU A 80 -21.49 -0.51 0.81
CA GLU A 80 -22.04 -1.11 -0.41
C GLU A 80 -23.39 -1.80 -0.14
N LYS A 81 -23.45 -2.65 0.90
CA LYS A 81 -24.67 -3.42 1.23
C LYS A 81 -25.81 -2.56 1.76
N SER A 82 -25.50 -1.44 2.43
CA SER A 82 -26.51 -0.51 2.94
C SER A 82 -27.05 0.45 1.86
N ARG A 83 -26.49 0.44 0.64
CA ARG A 83 -26.81 1.39 -0.45
C ARG A 83 -26.59 2.87 -0.12
N LEU A 84 -25.96 3.18 1.02
CA LEU A 84 -25.67 4.55 1.44
C LEU A 84 -24.86 5.32 0.39
N ALA A 85 -23.93 4.65 -0.30
CA ALA A 85 -23.14 5.28 -1.36
C ALA A 85 -24.01 5.73 -2.55
N GLU A 86 -25.00 4.92 -2.95
CA GLU A 86 -25.90 5.21 -4.06
C GLU A 86 -26.90 6.32 -3.71
N ASP A 87 -27.45 6.26 -2.50
CA ASP A 87 -28.40 7.26 -1.98
C ASP A 87 -27.74 8.64 -1.85
N LEU A 88 -26.49 8.69 -1.36
CA LEU A 88 -25.70 9.92 -1.27
C LEU A 88 -25.39 10.50 -2.66
N LEU A 89 -24.98 9.67 -3.63
CA LEU A 89 -24.73 10.11 -5.00
C LEU A 89 -26.00 10.69 -5.64
N THR A 90 -27.14 10.04 -5.45
CA THR A 90 -28.43 10.48 -6.01
C THR A 90 -28.89 11.80 -5.40
N THR A 91 -28.78 11.92 -4.07
CA THR A 91 -29.20 13.14 -3.34
C THR A 91 -28.35 14.34 -3.72
N ILE A 92 -27.03 14.17 -3.78
CA ILE A 92 -26.10 15.25 -4.17
C ILE A 92 -26.24 15.55 -5.67
N GLY A 93 -26.48 14.53 -6.50
CA GLY A 93 -26.77 14.71 -7.92
C GLY A 93 -28.03 15.53 -8.17
N GLN A 94 -29.08 15.34 -7.37
CA GLN A 94 -30.29 16.17 -7.41
C GLN A 94 -30.02 17.60 -6.91
N LEU A 95 -29.21 17.76 -5.86
CA LEU A 95 -28.84 19.05 -5.30
C LEU A 95 -28.09 19.93 -6.32
N PHE A 96 -27.15 19.37 -7.06
CA PHE A 96 -26.36 20.10 -8.07
C PHE A 96 -26.91 19.97 -9.50
N GLY A 97 -27.97 19.19 -9.74
CA GLY A 97 -28.45 18.84 -11.09
C GLY A 97 -28.90 20.03 -11.95
N ALA A 98 -29.31 21.14 -11.34
CA ALA A 98 -29.68 22.37 -12.06
C ALA A 98 -28.46 23.12 -12.65
N MET A 99 -27.24 22.82 -12.18
CA MET A 99 -26.02 23.42 -12.70
C MET A 99 -25.49 22.66 -13.91
N ARG A 100 -25.00 23.38 -14.92
CA ARG A 100 -24.28 22.78 -16.05
C ARG A 100 -23.03 22.08 -15.52
N GLY A 101 -22.96 20.75 -15.66
CA GLY A 101 -21.88 19.93 -15.10
C GLY A 101 -22.10 19.49 -13.64
N GLY A 102 -23.27 19.75 -13.04
CA GLY A 102 -23.56 19.44 -11.65
C GLY A 102 -23.41 17.96 -11.26
N LEU A 103 -23.70 17.04 -12.19
CA LEU A 103 -23.44 15.61 -11.99
C LEU A 103 -21.95 15.29 -11.83
N ALA A 104 -21.06 15.94 -12.58
CA ALA A 104 -19.62 15.73 -12.45
C ALA A 104 -19.11 16.24 -11.08
N VAL A 105 -19.63 17.38 -10.63
CA VAL A 105 -19.33 17.93 -9.30
C VAL A 105 -19.81 16.98 -8.20
N ALA A 106 -21.02 16.44 -8.33
CA ALA A 106 -21.56 15.46 -7.39
C ALA A 106 -20.69 14.20 -7.29
N VAL A 107 -20.25 13.65 -8.43
CA VAL A 107 -19.40 12.45 -8.46
C VAL A 107 -18.04 12.70 -7.81
N VAL A 108 -17.38 13.81 -8.11
CA VAL A 108 -16.08 14.14 -7.51
C VAL A 108 -16.22 14.37 -6.01
N PHE A 109 -17.25 15.11 -5.59
CA PHE A 109 -17.47 15.45 -4.18
C PHE A 109 -17.83 14.21 -3.34
N VAL A 110 -18.80 13.44 -3.79
CA VAL A 110 -19.22 12.21 -3.08
C VAL A 110 -18.12 11.15 -3.17
N GLY A 111 -17.44 11.03 -4.31
CA GLY A 111 -16.28 10.16 -4.46
C GLY A 111 -15.16 10.51 -3.48
N ALA A 112 -14.86 11.80 -3.30
CA ALA A 112 -13.88 12.25 -2.31
C ALA A 112 -14.33 11.98 -0.86
N LEU A 113 -15.62 12.21 -0.55
CA LEU A 113 -16.18 11.95 0.78
C LEU A 113 -16.14 10.45 1.13
N LEU A 114 -16.54 9.60 0.18
CA LEU A 114 -16.51 8.14 0.34
C LEU A 114 -15.07 7.62 0.40
N ALA A 115 -14.15 8.13 -0.42
CA ALA A 115 -12.74 7.77 -0.37
C ALA A 115 -12.06 8.18 0.95
N ALA A 116 -12.43 9.34 1.49
CA ALA A 116 -11.96 9.78 2.81
C ALA A 116 -12.51 8.87 3.92
N ALA A 117 -13.79 8.47 3.82
CA ALA A 117 -14.42 7.57 4.77
C ALA A 117 -13.84 6.15 4.68
N THR A 118 -13.45 5.67 3.50
CA THR A 118 -12.85 4.33 3.31
C THR A 118 -11.36 4.27 3.63
N GLY A 119 -10.73 5.40 3.97
CA GLY A 119 -9.36 5.47 4.46
C GLY A 119 -8.32 5.07 3.42
N VAL A 120 -7.52 6.04 2.96
CA VAL A 120 -6.37 5.88 2.06
C VAL A 120 -5.18 5.16 2.74
N VAL A 121 -5.44 4.18 3.61
CA VAL A 121 -4.49 3.61 4.58
C VAL A 121 -3.57 2.53 3.98
N GLY A 122 -3.52 2.40 2.65
CA GLY A 122 -2.42 1.67 2.00
C GLY A 122 -1.11 2.46 1.95
N ALA A 123 -1.11 3.75 2.30
CA ALA A 123 0.02 4.65 2.08
C ALA A 123 0.89 4.94 3.33
N SER A 124 0.67 4.26 4.46
CA SER A 124 1.43 4.46 5.72
C SER A 124 2.05 3.18 6.27
#